data_AF-A0A1G3H049-F1
#
_entry.id   AF-A0A1G3H049-F1
#
_cell.length_a   1.000
_cell.length_b   1.000
_cell.length_c   1.000
_cell.angle_alpha   90.00
_cell.angle_beta   90.00
_cell.angle_gamma   90.00
#
_symmetry.space_group_name_H-M   'P 1'
#
loop_
_entity.id
_entity.type
_entity.pdbx_description
1 polymer ?
#
loop_
_entity_poly.entity_id
_entity_poly.type
_entity_poly.pdbx_seq_one_letter_code
_entity_poly.pdbx_strand_id
1 'polypeptide(L)'
;MRIDPQRSLVVVEVRRAGALARLGHDHVVASHDVEGFLALAEGRADMYVALDRLAVDEPALRSEAGFDTQPTSDAVAGTRRNMLEKVLGTERFPFALIRVARADAGRPDLSVAITLHGATRAFEIPAQIETLPRGIAVSGRMTFKQTDFGIAPFSVFGGALRVEDRLDLRFRILATEIGNRPHTGDSHCRPISSTIEQKCTT
;
A
#
# COMPACT_ATOMS: atom_id res chain seq x y z
N MET A 1 -11.45 -10.90 4.50
CA MET A 1 -11.64 -9.89 3.43
C MET A 1 -10.32 -9.72 2.68
N ARG A 2 -10.33 -9.36 1.40
CA ARG A 2 -9.12 -9.04 0.62
C ARG A 2 -9.00 -7.52 0.48
N ILE A 3 -7.78 -6.99 0.56
CA ILE A 3 -7.54 -5.61 0.15
C ILE A 3 -7.85 -5.48 -1.35
N ASP A 4 -8.55 -4.42 -1.71
CA ASP A 4 -8.83 -4.01 -3.09
C ASP A 4 -7.76 -3.00 -3.53
N PRO A 5 -6.76 -3.41 -4.33
CA PRO A 5 -5.61 -2.56 -4.64
C PRO A 5 -6.04 -1.33 -5.45
N GLN A 6 -6.95 -1.50 -6.41
CA GLN A 6 -7.40 -0.44 -7.31
C GLN A 6 -8.20 0.67 -6.60
N ARG A 7 -8.67 0.39 -5.38
CA ARG A 7 -9.41 1.34 -4.54
C ARG A 7 -8.65 1.68 -3.26
N SER A 8 -7.40 1.27 -3.16
CA SER A 8 -6.50 1.56 -2.05
C SER A 8 -5.37 2.47 -2.51
N LEU A 9 -5.02 3.43 -1.67
CA LEU A 9 -4.00 4.42 -1.97
C LEU A 9 -3.15 4.68 -0.73
N VAL A 10 -1.83 4.64 -0.92
CA VAL A 10 -0.85 5.16 0.04
C VAL A 10 -0.09 6.28 -0.64
N VAL A 11 0.00 7.43 0.02
CA VAL A 11 0.73 8.61 -0.48
C VAL A 11 1.73 9.05 0.56
N VAL A 12 2.97 9.25 0.13
CA VAL A 12 4.07 9.76 0.94
C VAL A 12 4.50 11.11 0.37
N GLU A 13 4.47 12.13 1.22
CA GLU A 13 4.97 13.46 0.96
C GLU A 13 6.43 13.55 1.42
N VAL A 14 7.30 13.99 0.51
CA VAL A 14 8.74 14.03 0.67
C VAL A 14 9.19 15.47 0.50
N ARG A 15 9.67 16.09 1.57
CA ARG A 15 10.08 17.50 1.56
C ARG A 15 11.58 17.68 1.31
N ARG A 16 11.93 18.76 0.62
CA ARG A 16 13.33 19.18 0.40
C ARG A 16 13.85 20.01 1.58
N ALA A 17 15.12 19.89 1.87
CA ALA A 17 15.82 20.65 2.90
C ALA A 17 17.25 21.02 2.47
N GLY A 18 17.90 21.85 3.29
CA GLY A 18 19.26 22.36 3.07
C GLY A 18 19.30 23.79 2.53
N ALA A 19 20.50 24.39 2.51
CA ALA A 19 20.69 25.79 2.11
C ALA A 19 20.29 26.08 0.64
N LEU A 20 20.27 25.04 -0.20
CA LEU A 20 19.87 25.09 -1.61
C LEU A 20 18.51 24.41 -1.85
N ALA A 21 17.68 24.21 -0.83
CA ALA A 21 16.35 23.62 -0.91
C ALA A 21 15.51 24.21 -2.06
N ARG A 22 15.56 25.54 -2.26
CA ARG A 22 14.85 26.26 -3.33
C ARG A 22 15.21 25.82 -4.77
N LEU A 23 16.31 25.11 -4.96
CA LEU A 23 16.74 24.57 -6.25
C LEU A 23 16.23 23.14 -6.52
N GLY A 24 15.63 22.50 -5.52
CA GLY A 24 15.03 21.17 -5.63
C GLY A 24 13.50 21.23 -5.69
N HIS A 25 12.89 20.05 -5.66
CA HIS A 25 11.43 19.87 -5.65
C HIS A 25 11.03 19.12 -4.38
N ASP A 26 9.87 19.47 -3.83
CA ASP A 26 9.14 18.56 -2.95
C ASP A 26 8.53 17.47 -3.84
N HIS A 27 8.43 16.24 -3.36
CA HIS A 27 8.02 15.08 -4.15
C HIS A 27 6.87 14.34 -3.49
N VAL A 28 5.99 13.76 -4.31
CA VAL A 28 4.98 12.81 -3.86
C VAL A 28 5.33 11.43 -4.39
N VAL A 29 5.28 10.42 -3.53
CA VAL A 29 5.42 9.01 -3.89
C VAL A 29 4.13 8.29 -3.55
N ALA A 30 3.60 7.48 -4.47
CA ALA A 30 2.31 6.83 -4.29
C ALA A 30 2.35 5.34 -4.63
N SER A 31 1.53 4.57 -3.91
CA SER A 31 1.16 3.21 -4.25
C SER A 31 -0.34 3.10 -4.48
N HIS A 32 -0.71 2.61 -5.66
CA HIS A 32 -2.08 2.20 -6.03
C HIS A 32 -2.22 0.67 -6.09
N ASP A 33 -1.29 -0.04 -5.46
CA ASP A 33 -1.18 -1.50 -5.55
C ASP A 33 -0.87 -2.11 -4.19
N VAL A 34 -1.60 -1.65 -3.16
CA VAL A 34 -1.54 -2.26 -1.83
C VAL A 34 -2.29 -3.59 -1.88
N GLU A 35 -1.58 -4.67 -1.59
CA GLU A 35 -2.15 -6.01 -1.57
C GLU A 35 -2.16 -6.58 -0.16
N GLY A 36 -3.09 -7.48 0.13
CA GLY A 36 -3.16 -8.12 1.45
C GLY A 36 -4.53 -8.68 1.79
N PHE A 37 -4.74 -8.92 3.09
CA PHE A 37 -6.02 -9.34 3.63
C PHE A 37 -6.31 -8.72 5.00
N LEU A 38 -7.59 -8.74 5.35
CA LEU A 38 -8.12 -8.35 6.66
C LEU A 38 -8.84 -9.56 7.28
N ALA A 39 -8.34 -10.01 8.42
CA ALA A 39 -8.94 -11.00 9.32
C ALA A 39 -9.75 -10.25 10.39
N LEU A 40 -10.99 -9.88 10.05
CA LEU A 40 -11.82 -8.99 10.87
C LEU A 40 -12.07 -9.54 12.29
N ALA A 41 -12.36 -10.84 12.41
CA ALA A 41 -12.62 -11.49 13.70
C ALA A 41 -11.40 -11.43 14.65
N GLU A 42 -10.20 -11.36 14.09
CA GLU A 42 -8.94 -11.28 14.82
C GLU A 42 -8.48 -9.83 15.01
N GLY A 43 -9.17 -8.85 14.42
CA GLY A 43 -8.74 -7.46 14.42
C GLY A 43 -7.36 -7.26 13.76
N ARG A 44 -7.02 -8.10 12.77
CA ARG A 44 -5.68 -8.18 12.15
C ARG A 44 -5.73 -7.94 10.65
N ALA A 45 -4.77 -7.19 10.12
CA ALA A 45 -4.52 -7.13 8.67
C ALA A 45 -3.03 -7.34 8.37
N ASP A 46 -2.75 -8.03 7.27
CA ASP A 46 -1.41 -8.20 6.74
C ASP A 46 -1.42 -7.71 5.28
N MET A 47 -0.54 -6.77 4.97
CA MET A 47 -0.45 -6.12 3.66
C MET A 47 0.99 -5.98 3.20
N TYR A 48 1.18 -5.79 1.91
CA TYR A 48 2.46 -5.41 1.34
C TYR A 48 2.29 -4.37 0.21
N VAL A 49 3.38 -3.65 -0.05
CA VAL A 49 3.53 -2.75 -1.19
C VAL A 49 4.77 -3.17 -1.96
N ALA A 50 4.61 -3.45 -3.25
CA ALA A 50 5.74 -3.64 -4.16
C ALA A 50 6.41 -2.30 -4.43
N LEU A 51 7.66 -2.14 -3.98
CA LEU A 51 8.34 -0.85 -4.02
C LEU A 51 8.71 -0.42 -5.45
N ASP A 52 8.95 -1.39 -6.33
CA ASP A 52 9.22 -1.17 -7.75
C ASP A 52 8.00 -0.70 -8.56
N ARG A 53 6.79 -0.72 -7.97
CA ARG A 53 5.55 -0.20 -8.56
C ARG A 53 5.18 1.19 -8.07
N LEU A 54 5.99 1.79 -7.20
CA LEU A 54 5.74 3.15 -6.73
C LEU A 54 5.76 4.15 -7.89
N ALA A 55 4.74 5.01 -7.89
CA ALA A 55 4.63 6.16 -8.77
C ALA A 55 5.25 7.39 -8.08
N VAL A 56 5.77 8.31 -8.87
CA VAL A 56 6.40 9.54 -8.40
C VAL A 56 5.75 10.71 -9.11
N ASP A 57 5.37 11.73 -8.34
CA ASP A 57 4.93 13.04 -8.82
C ASP A 57 3.72 13.05 -9.75
N GLU A 58 2.72 12.21 -9.44
CA GLU A 58 1.40 12.31 -10.07
C GLU A 58 0.81 13.73 -9.87
N PRO A 59 0.43 14.45 -10.95
CA PRO A 59 0.02 15.85 -10.85
C PRO A 59 -1.12 16.11 -9.86
N ALA A 60 -2.12 15.23 -9.82
CA ALA A 60 -3.25 15.35 -8.90
C ALA A 60 -2.80 15.26 -7.43
N LEU A 61 -1.94 14.30 -7.10
CA LEU A 61 -1.46 14.11 -5.72
C LEU A 61 -0.52 15.24 -5.29
N ARG A 62 0.27 15.80 -6.21
CA ARG A 62 1.08 17.01 -5.95
C ARG A 62 0.22 18.23 -5.63
N SER A 63 -0.86 18.42 -6.41
CA SER A 63 -1.82 19.49 -6.16
C SER A 63 -2.51 19.32 -4.81
N GLU A 64 -2.90 18.10 -4.43
CA GLU A 64 -3.48 17.80 -3.13
C GLU A 64 -2.51 18.07 -1.97
N ALA A 65 -1.21 17.82 -2.16
CA ALA A 65 -0.15 18.11 -1.18
C ALA A 65 0.20 19.61 -1.09
N GLY A 66 -0.36 20.45 -1.97
CA GLY A 66 -0.06 21.89 -2.01
C GLY A 66 1.37 22.19 -2.49
N PHE A 67 1.97 21.30 -3.27
CA PHE A 67 3.30 21.56 -3.84
C PHE A 67 3.21 22.51 -5.03
N ASP A 68 4.00 23.57 -4.96
CA ASP A 68 3.95 24.76 -5.82
C ASP A 68 4.84 24.68 -7.06
N THR A 69 5.67 23.64 -7.13
CA THR A 69 6.61 23.40 -8.23
C THR A 69 6.17 22.19 -9.06
N GLN A 70 6.48 22.19 -10.36
CA GLN A 70 6.20 21.05 -11.23
C GLN A 70 7.52 20.51 -11.81
N PRO A 71 7.99 19.34 -11.35
CA PRO A 71 9.18 18.73 -11.92
C PRO A 71 8.91 18.28 -13.37
N THR A 72 9.95 18.33 -14.19
CA THR A 72 9.90 17.79 -15.56
C THR A 72 9.82 16.27 -15.54
N SER A 73 9.37 15.64 -16.63
CA SER A 73 9.34 14.16 -16.75
C SER A 73 10.70 13.52 -16.47
N ASP A 74 11.78 14.15 -16.92
CA ASP A 74 13.15 13.65 -16.71
C ASP A 74 13.57 13.75 -15.24
N ALA A 75 13.16 14.83 -14.56
CA ALA A 75 13.38 14.98 -13.13
C ALA A 75 12.61 13.92 -12.34
N VAL A 76 11.33 13.69 -12.67
CA VAL A 76 10.50 12.63 -12.07
C VAL A 76 11.13 11.25 -12.28
N ALA A 77 11.55 10.93 -13.51
CA ALA A 77 12.21 9.66 -13.82
C ALA A 77 13.55 9.51 -13.07
N GLY A 78 14.31 10.59 -12.94
CA GLY A 78 15.55 10.63 -12.16
C GLY A 78 15.33 10.41 -10.67
N THR A 79 14.33 11.08 -10.09
CA THR A 79 13.91 10.86 -8.69
C THR A 79 13.50 9.42 -8.47
N ARG A 80 12.69 8.85 -9.37
CA ARG A 80 12.27 7.45 -9.28
C ARG A 80 13.45 6.48 -9.30
N ARG A 81 14.41 6.64 -10.22
CA ARG A 81 15.61 5.78 -10.28
C ARG A 81 16.43 5.88 -8.99
N ASN A 82 16.73 7.10 -8.53
CA ASN A 82 17.48 7.31 -7.28
C ASN A 82 16.75 6.71 -6.07
N MET A 83 15.42 6.88 -5.99
CA MET A 83 14.59 6.32 -4.94
C MET A 83 14.70 4.79 -4.90
N LEU A 84 14.53 4.11 -6.04
CA LEU A 84 14.54 2.64 -6.08
C LEU A 84 15.92 2.05 -5.80
N GLU A 85 16.96 2.62 -6.39
CA GLU A 85 18.32 2.06 -6.35
C GLU A 85 19.09 2.46 -5.09
N LYS A 86 19.09 3.77 -4.77
CA LYS A 86 19.99 4.34 -3.75
C LYS A 86 19.34 4.48 -2.38
N VAL A 87 18.02 4.63 -2.35
CA VAL A 87 17.27 4.90 -1.10
C VAL A 87 16.60 3.62 -0.60
N LEU A 88 15.75 3.00 -1.41
CA LEU A 88 14.97 1.83 -1.04
C LEU A 88 15.72 0.50 -1.26
N GLY A 89 16.69 0.48 -2.19
CA GLY A 89 17.47 -0.72 -2.51
C GLY A 89 16.57 -1.89 -2.94
N THR A 90 15.63 -1.65 -3.85
CA THR A 90 14.51 -2.56 -4.14
C THR A 90 14.91 -3.93 -4.68
N GLU A 91 16.12 -4.08 -5.20
CA GLU A 91 16.68 -5.39 -5.56
C GLU A 91 16.82 -6.31 -4.34
N ARG A 92 17.22 -5.76 -3.19
CA ARG A 92 17.40 -6.51 -1.93
C ARG A 92 16.15 -6.48 -1.06
N PHE A 93 15.41 -5.38 -1.12
CA PHE A 93 14.22 -5.13 -0.31
C PHE A 93 13.03 -4.77 -1.22
N PRO A 94 12.43 -5.74 -1.93
CA PRO A 94 11.40 -5.45 -2.93
C PRO A 94 10.05 -4.99 -2.35
N PHE A 95 9.82 -5.22 -1.06
CA PHE A 95 8.53 -4.96 -0.42
C PHE A 95 8.66 -4.08 0.83
N ALA A 96 7.69 -3.21 1.03
CA ALA A 96 7.29 -2.80 2.38
C ALA A 96 6.22 -3.78 2.88
N LEU A 97 6.39 -4.31 4.09
CA LEU A 97 5.40 -5.18 4.74
C LEU A 97 4.71 -4.41 5.84
N ILE A 98 3.39 -4.52 5.93
CA ILE A 98 2.58 -3.81 6.91
C ILE A 98 1.73 -4.84 7.65
N ARG A 99 1.90 -4.90 8.96
CA ARG A 99 1.01 -5.66 9.85
C ARG A 99 0.23 -4.70 10.71
N VAL A 100 -1.07 -4.91 10.79
CA VAL A 100 -1.98 -4.10 11.59
C VAL A 100 -2.64 -4.99 12.61
N ALA A 101 -2.67 -4.55 13.85
CA ALA A 101 -3.49 -5.08 14.90
C ALA A 101 -4.34 -3.96 15.48
N ARG A 102 -5.53 -4.30 15.97
CA ARG A 102 -6.33 -3.38 16.77
C ARG A 102 -5.51 -2.96 18.00
N ALA A 103 -5.45 -1.66 18.30
CA ALA A 103 -4.95 -1.24 19.61
C ALA A 103 -5.90 -1.76 20.70
N ASP A 104 -5.42 -1.81 21.95
CA ASP A 104 -6.15 -2.27 23.13
C ASP A 104 -7.64 -1.87 23.11
N ALA A 105 -8.49 -2.76 23.63
CA ALA A 105 -9.94 -2.55 23.69
C ALA A 105 -10.27 -1.20 24.35
N GLY A 106 -10.74 -0.24 23.53
CA GLY A 106 -11.14 1.10 23.98
C GLY A 106 -10.33 2.26 23.39
N ARG A 107 -9.24 2.01 22.65
CA ARG A 107 -8.53 3.06 21.89
C ARG A 107 -8.97 3.07 20.42
N PRO A 108 -9.14 4.25 19.80
CA PRO A 108 -9.46 4.37 18.37
C PRO A 108 -8.24 4.12 17.46
N ASP A 109 -7.05 3.97 18.05
CA ASP A 109 -5.79 3.87 17.32
C ASP A 109 -5.58 2.44 16.77
N LEU A 110 -4.75 2.35 15.73
CA LEU A 110 -4.27 1.09 15.16
C LEU A 110 -2.80 0.90 15.50
N SER A 111 -2.45 -0.30 15.94
CA SER A 111 -1.06 -0.71 16.08
C SER A 111 -0.57 -1.20 14.73
N VAL A 112 0.40 -0.48 14.15
CA VAL A 112 0.91 -0.71 12.80
C VAL A 112 2.40 -1.00 12.87
N ALA A 113 2.79 -2.22 12.50
CA ALA A 113 4.19 -2.59 12.30
C ALA A 113 4.53 -2.53 10.81
N ILE A 114 5.46 -1.64 10.46
CA ILE A 114 5.99 -1.50 9.09
C ILE A 114 7.37 -2.15 9.07
N THR A 115 7.62 -3.01 8.09
CA THR A 115 8.96 -3.48 7.74
C THR A 115 9.36 -2.85 6.42
N LEU A 116 10.45 -2.09 6.43
CA LEU A 116 11.00 -1.41 5.28
C LEU A 116 12.53 -1.49 5.37
N HIS A 117 13.19 -1.79 4.25
CA HIS A 117 14.65 -1.87 4.19
C HIS A 117 15.27 -2.80 5.26
N GLY A 118 14.59 -3.93 5.54
CA GLY A 118 15.02 -4.95 6.51
C GLY A 118 14.77 -4.60 7.99
N ALA A 119 14.31 -3.39 8.31
CA ALA A 119 14.02 -2.96 9.67
C ALA A 119 12.50 -2.90 9.92
N THR A 120 12.07 -3.28 11.13
CA THR A 120 10.67 -3.20 11.55
C THR A 120 10.48 -2.12 12.62
N ARG A 121 9.46 -1.27 12.45
CA ARG A 121 9.05 -0.25 13.42
C ARG A 121 7.55 -0.32 13.66
N ALA A 122 7.16 -0.17 14.92
CA ALA A 122 5.76 -0.14 15.34
C ALA A 122 5.32 1.29 15.61
N PHE A 123 4.09 1.60 15.22
CA PHE A 123 3.45 2.91 15.37
C PHE A 123 2.04 2.69 15.91
N GLU A 124 1.62 3.55 16.83
CA GLU A 124 0.20 3.71 17.18
C GLU A 124 -0.32 4.91 16.41
N ILE A 125 -1.26 4.68 15.50
CA ILE A 125 -1.76 5.72 14.59
C ILE A 125 -3.28 5.88 14.71
N PRO A 126 -3.81 7.11 14.74
CA PRO A 126 -5.24 7.31 14.67
C PRO A 126 -5.74 6.93 13.27
N ALA A 127 -6.85 6.20 13.21
CA ALA A 127 -7.48 5.83 11.94
C ALA A 127 -9.00 6.02 12.00
N GLN A 128 -9.57 6.48 10.88
CA GLN A 128 -11.01 6.45 10.66
C GLN A 128 -11.38 5.13 10.02
N ILE A 129 -12.30 4.39 10.63
CA ILE A 129 -12.81 3.12 10.14
C ILE A 129 -14.27 3.30 9.73
N GLU A 130 -14.56 3.03 8.47
CA GLU A 130 -15.89 3.07 7.88
C GLU A 130 -16.32 1.66 7.51
N THR A 131 -17.36 1.13 8.18
CA THR A 131 -17.98 -0.14 7.82
C THR A 131 -18.89 0.07 6.62
N LEU A 132 -18.65 -0.68 5.55
CA LEU A 132 -19.45 -0.69 4.33
C LEU A 132 -20.29 -1.97 4.27
N PRO A 133 -21.36 -2.04 3.45
CA PRO A 133 -22.21 -3.22 3.38
C PRO A 133 -21.49 -4.54 3.07
N ARG A 134 -20.37 -4.49 2.33
CA ARG A 134 -19.56 -5.66 1.94
C ARG A 134 -18.06 -5.41 2.03
N GLY A 135 -17.66 -4.58 2.98
CA GLY A 135 -16.25 -4.21 3.14
C GLY A 135 -16.02 -3.23 4.26
N ILE A 136 -14.77 -2.81 4.39
CA ILE A 136 -14.31 -1.84 5.37
C ILE A 136 -13.33 -0.90 4.67
N ALA A 137 -13.53 0.40 4.83
CA ALA A 137 -12.56 1.40 4.43
C ALA A 137 -11.85 1.94 5.69
N VAL A 138 -10.53 2.04 5.63
CA VAL A 138 -9.70 2.61 6.70
C VAL A 138 -8.86 3.74 6.12
N SER A 139 -8.89 4.91 6.75
CA SER A 139 -8.04 6.03 6.38
C SER A 139 -7.32 6.61 7.57
N GLY A 140 -6.18 7.26 7.32
CA GLY A 140 -5.42 7.89 8.37
C GLY A 140 -4.20 8.63 7.84
N ARG A 141 -3.43 9.16 8.78
CA ARG A 141 -2.16 9.83 8.52
C ARG A 141 -1.15 9.38 9.56
N MET A 142 0.11 9.33 9.16
CA MET A 142 1.22 9.09 10.06
C MET A 142 2.47 9.81 9.56
N THR A 143 3.46 9.89 10.44
CA THR A 143 4.79 10.39 10.10
C THR A 143 5.82 9.41 10.65
N PHE A 144 6.88 9.19 9.89
CA PHE A 144 8.04 8.41 10.33
C PHE A 144 9.34 9.03 9.79
N LYS A 145 10.48 8.58 10.31
CA LYS A 145 11.79 8.94 9.78
C LYS A 145 12.35 7.83 8.92
N GLN A 146 13.05 8.19 7.84
CA GLN A 146 13.77 7.23 7.00
C GLN A 146 14.88 6.54 7.79
N THR A 147 15.59 7.30 8.63
CA THR A 147 16.68 6.79 9.46
C THR A 147 16.23 5.73 10.47
N ASP A 148 14.96 5.74 10.89
CA ASP A 148 14.43 4.67 11.76
C ASP A 148 14.47 3.30 11.06
N PHE A 149 14.45 3.27 9.73
CA PHE A 149 14.55 2.05 8.92
C PHE A 149 15.97 1.80 8.38
N GLY A 150 16.96 2.55 8.86
CA GLY A 150 18.33 2.47 8.35
C GLY A 150 18.51 3.02 6.93
N ILE A 151 17.54 3.81 6.45
CA ILE A 151 17.61 4.49 5.16
C ILE A 151 18.27 5.85 5.37
N ALA A 152 19.35 6.11 4.64
CA ALA A 152 19.95 7.44 4.61
C ALA A 152 19.17 8.34 3.64
N PRO A 153 18.66 9.52 4.09
CA PRO A 153 17.98 10.44 3.19
C PRO A 153 18.90 10.89 2.04
N PHE A 154 18.34 10.91 0.82
CA PHE A 154 19.09 11.32 -0.36
C PHE A 154 19.61 12.76 -0.22
N SER A 155 20.88 12.98 -0.58
CA SER A 155 21.50 14.30 -0.54
C SER A 155 22.53 14.49 -1.65
N VAL A 156 22.73 15.74 -2.07
CA VAL A 156 23.69 16.17 -3.09
C VAL A 156 24.39 17.46 -2.66
N PHE A 157 25.46 17.83 -3.37
CA PHE A 157 26.27 19.03 -3.08
C PHE A 157 26.73 19.09 -1.61
N GLY A 158 27.18 17.96 -1.06
CA GLY A 158 27.62 17.87 0.33
C GLY A 158 26.50 18.12 1.36
N GLY A 159 25.23 17.89 0.99
CA GLY A 159 24.08 18.10 1.87
C GLY A 159 23.40 19.47 1.74
N ALA A 160 23.91 20.34 0.85
CA ALA A 160 23.30 21.64 0.60
C ALA A 160 21.89 21.52 -0.01
N LEU A 161 21.61 20.44 -0.75
CA LEU A 161 20.25 20.04 -1.15
C LEU A 161 20.05 18.58 -0.75
N ARG A 162 18.98 18.31 0.00
CA ARG A 162 18.67 16.98 0.51
C ARG A 162 17.17 16.77 0.66
N VAL A 163 16.78 15.52 0.83
CA VAL A 163 15.46 15.13 1.29
C VAL A 163 15.41 15.21 2.83
N GLU A 164 14.29 15.67 3.38
CA GLU A 164 14.03 15.62 4.82
C GLU A 164 13.98 14.17 5.31
N ASP A 165 14.54 13.92 6.49
CA ASP A 165 14.49 12.58 7.09
C ASP A 165 13.05 12.21 7.49
N ARG A 166 12.27 13.20 7.92
CA ARG A 166 10.85 13.07 8.23
C ARG A 166 10.04 12.92 6.93
N LEU A 167 9.18 11.90 6.88
CA LEU A 167 8.21 11.69 5.82
C LEU A 167 6.80 11.75 6.38
N ASP A 168 5.88 12.38 5.66
CA ASP A 168 4.45 12.40 6.00
C ASP A 168 3.70 11.45 5.07
N LEU A 169 2.88 10.58 5.65
CA LEU A 169 2.14 9.55 4.93
C LEU A 169 0.65 9.71 5.20
N ARG A 170 -0.15 9.61 4.14
CA ARG A 170 -1.61 9.43 4.22
C ARG A 170 -2.03 8.17 3.47
N PHE A 171 -3.11 7.56 3.93
CA PHE A 171 -3.62 6.36 3.28
C PHE A 171 -5.15 6.31 3.30
N ARG A 172 -5.69 5.58 2.31
CA ARG A 172 -7.05 5.05 2.31
C ARG A 172 -6.97 3.63 1.78
N ILE A 173 -7.28 2.65 2.63
CA ILE A 173 -7.26 1.23 2.29
C ILE A 173 -8.68 0.71 2.29
N LEU A 174 -9.04 -0.02 1.24
CA LEU A 174 -10.33 -0.71 1.16
C LEU A 174 -10.12 -2.21 1.22
N ALA A 175 -10.82 -2.87 2.14
CA ALA A 175 -10.97 -4.31 2.16
C ALA A 175 -12.40 -4.68 1.76
N THR A 176 -12.56 -5.64 0.86
CA THR A 176 -13.88 -6.16 0.47
C THR A 176 -13.99 -7.63 0.83
N GLU A 177 -15.23 -8.09 1.02
CA GLU A 177 -15.50 -9.51 1.12
C GLU A 177 -14.95 -10.23 -0.11
N ILE A 178 -14.33 -11.38 0.12
CA ILE A 178 -14.01 -12.27 -0.99
C ILE A 178 -15.37 -12.78 -1.46
N GLY A 179 -15.89 -12.21 -2.54
CA GLY A 179 -17.11 -12.71 -3.15
C GLY A 179 -16.89 -14.19 -3.40
N ASN A 180 -17.77 -15.04 -2.86
CA ASN A 180 -17.89 -16.39 -3.37
C ASN A 180 -18.21 -16.19 -4.85
N ARG A 181 -17.24 -16.45 -5.75
CA ARG A 181 -17.60 -16.56 -7.17
C ARG A 181 -18.73 -17.60 -7.18
N PRO A 182 -19.93 -17.30 -7.71
CA PRO A 182 -20.89 -18.36 -7.90
C PRO A 182 -20.17 -19.43 -8.71
N HIS A 183 -20.06 -20.63 -8.14
CA HIS A 183 -19.78 -21.81 -8.93
C HIS A 183 -20.91 -21.87 -9.96
N THR A 184 -20.72 -21.33 -11.15
CA THR A 184 -21.46 -21.75 -12.34
C THR A 184 -20.96 -23.14 -12.72
N GLY A 185 -21.20 -24.09 -11.83
CA GLY A 185 -21.17 -25.51 -12.07
C GLY A 185 -22.61 -25.96 -12.08
N ASP A 186 -23.32 -25.68 -13.17
CA ASP A 186 -24.57 -26.35 -13.50
C ASP A 186 -24.23 -27.82 -13.84
N SER A 187 -23.91 -28.62 -12.83
CA SER A 187 -23.95 -30.07 -12.95
C SER A 187 -25.41 -30.49 -12.83
N HIS A 188 -26.14 -30.33 -13.92
CA HIS A 188 -27.38 -31.05 -14.17
C HIS A 188 -27.07 -32.55 -14.23
N CYS A 189 -27.02 -33.21 -13.06
CA CYS A 189 -27.16 -34.66 -12.99
C CYS A 189 -28.59 -35.01 -13.40
N ARG A 190 -28.78 -35.38 -14.67
CA ARG A 190 -30.01 -36.03 -15.12
C ARG A 190 -30.05 -37.46 -14.57
N PRO A 191 -31.14 -37.90 -13.93
CA PRO A 191 -31.29 -39.31 -13.60
C PRO A 191 -31.48 -40.11 -14.90
N ILE A 192 -30.66 -41.14 -15.08
CA ILE A 192 -30.84 -42.13 -16.14
C ILE A 192 -32.02 -43.01 -15.70
N SER A 193 -33.18 -42.80 -16.33
CA SER A 193 -34.36 -43.65 -16.14
C SER A 193 -34.10 -45.03 -16.74
N SER A 194 -34.13 -46.04 -15.90
CA SER A 194 -34.07 -47.46 -16.27
C SER A 194 -35.40 -47.91 -16.86
N THR A 195 -35.43 -48.34 -18.12
CA THR A 195 -36.34 -49.37 -18.67
C THR A 195 -35.85 -49.72 -20.08
N ILE A 196 -35.57 -51.00 -20.35
CA ILE A 196 -36.04 -51.77 -21.51
C ILE A 196 -35.48 -53.21 -21.39
N GLU A 197 -36.40 -54.09 -21.01
CA GLU A 197 -36.69 -55.44 -21.50
C GLU A 197 -35.58 -56.49 -21.73
N GLN A 198 -35.77 -57.59 -21.00
CA GLN A 198 -35.33 -58.93 -21.36
C GLN A 198 -35.90 -59.39 -22.71
N LYS A 199 -35.05 -59.98 -23.55
CA LYS A 199 -35.45 -61.08 -24.44
C LYS A 199 -34.34 -62.14 -24.52
N CYS A 200 -34.62 -63.30 -23.93
CA CYS A 200 -33.96 -64.58 -24.17
C CYS A 200 -34.72 -65.36 -25.24
N THR A 201 -34.06 -65.83 -26.30
CA THR A 201 -34.34 -67.03 -27.16
C THR A 201 -33.41 -66.94 -28.39
N THR A 202 -32.77 -67.98 -28.95
CA THR A 202 -32.59 -69.42 -28.67
C THR A 202 -31.16 -69.76 -29.05
#